data_AF-A0AAN8GA39-F1
#
_entry.id   AF-A0AAN8GA39-F1
#
_cell.length_a   1.000
_cell.length_b   1.000
_cell.length_c   1.000
_cell.angle_alpha   90.00
_cell.angle_beta   90.00
_cell.angle_gamma   90.00
#
_symmetry.space_group_name_H-M   'P 1'
#
loop_
_entity.id
_entity.type
_entity.pdbx_description
1 polymer ?
#
loop_
_entity_poly.entity_id
_entity_poly.type
_entity_poly.pdbx_seq_one_letter_code
_entity_poly.pdbx_strand_id
1 'polypeptide(L)'
;MGKQTFTLLDYCGPLIVGAVFALILLVLSLLMNFVFIRQRDEITSFEKLGAKYNLRVGPHRVSVVKRYVERPPLLEEECINS
;
A
#
# COMPACT_ATOMS: atom_id res chain seq x y z
N MET A 1 -10.64 48.92 -3.43
CA MET A 1 -10.39 47.54 -2.95
C MET A 1 -8.91 47.25 -3.09
N GLY A 2 -8.23 46.89 -2.00
CA GLY A 2 -6.81 46.51 -2.05
C GLY A 2 -6.66 45.22 -2.86
N LYS A 3 -5.79 45.22 -3.88
CA LYS A 3 -5.45 44.00 -4.62
C LYS A 3 -4.60 43.14 -3.70
N GLN A 4 -5.11 41.96 -3.30
CA GLN A 4 -4.33 41.00 -2.55
C GLN A 4 -3.18 40.49 -3.43
N THR A 5 -1.94 40.76 -3.02
CA THR A 5 -0.73 40.26 -3.68
C THR A 5 -0.44 38.86 -3.15
N PHE A 6 -0.80 37.84 -3.93
CA PHE A 6 -0.50 36.45 -3.59
C PHE A 6 0.95 36.14 -3.88
N THR A 7 1.62 35.59 -2.89
CA THR A 7 3.00 35.11 -3.01
C THR A 7 2.96 33.62 -3.41
N LEU A 8 4.03 33.09 -4.00
CA LEU A 8 4.11 31.66 -4.37
C LEU A 8 3.80 30.73 -3.19
N LEU A 9 4.14 31.15 -1.97
CA LEU A 9 3.86 30.41 -0.73
C LEU A 9 2.36 30.20 -0.48
N ASP A 10 1.51 31.17 -0.86
CA ASP A 10 0.06 31.08 -0.69
C ASP A 10 -0.55 29.98 -1.57
N TYR A 11 0.09 29.68 -2.71
CA TYR A 11 -0.28 28.57 -3.59
C TYR A 11 0.29 27.21 -3.14
N CYS A 12 1.34 27.20 -2.30
CA CYS A 12 1.87 25.97 -1.73
C CYS A 12 0.99 25.42 -0.60
N GLY A 13 0.16 26.25 0.03
CA GLY A 13 -0.77 25.83 1.10
C GLY A 13 -1.61 24.61 0.70
N PRO A 14 -2.39 24.67 -0.40
CA PRO A 14 -3.18 23.53 -0.87
C PRO A 14 -2.35 22.27 -1.17
N LEU A 15 -1.13 22.41 -1.69
CA LEU A 15 -0.24 21.28 -1.97
C LEU A 15 0.21 20.59 -0.68
N ILE A 16 0.60 21.37 0.34
CA ILE A 16 1.01 20.85 1.63
C ILE A 16 -0.15 20.15 2.33
N VAL A 17 -1.34 20.77 2.33
CA VAL A 17 -2.55 20.18 2.92
C VAL A 17 -2.91 18.88 2.23
N GLY A 18 -2.87 18.85 0.89
CA GLY A 18 -3.11 17.63 0.11
C GLY A 18 -2.09 16.52 0.40
N ALA A 19 -0.81 16.87 0.52
CA ALA A 19 0.24 15.92 0.86
C ALA A 19 0.07 15.33 2.27
N VAL A 20 -0.27 16.18 3.26
CA VAL A 20 -0.54 15.74 4.64
C VAL A 20 -1.78 14.84 4.68
N PHE A 21 -2.85 15.18 3.96
CA PHE A 21 -4.05 14.35 3.88
C PHE A 21 -3.75 12.99 3.25
N ALA A 22 -3.02 12.96 2.13
CA ALA A 22 -2.59 11.71 1.49
C ALA A 22 -1.72 10.86 2.42
N LEU A 23 -0.82 11.48 3.19
CA LEU A 23 0.00 10.79 4.17
C LEU A 23 -0.84 10.17 5.29
N ILE A 24 -1.85 10.90 5.80
CA ILE A 24 -2.77 10.37 6.81
C ILE A 24 -3.53 9.16 6.26
N LEU A 25 -4.07 9.24 5.03
CA LEU A 25 -4.75 8.11 4.40
C LEU A 25 -3.81 6.91 4.20
N LEU A 26 -2.55 7.16 3.82
CA LEU A 26 -1.54 6.11 3.70
C LEU A 26 -1.30 5.41 5.04
N VAL A 27 -1.11 6.17 6.11
CA VAL A 27 -0.88 5.63 7.47
C VAL A 27 -2.11 4.87 7.96
N LEU A 28 -3.31 5.41 7.79
CA LEU A 28 -4.55 4.73 8.16
C LEU A 28 -4.73 3.43 7.37
N SER A 29 -4.42 3.44 6.07
CA SER A 29 -4.46 2.24 5.23
C SER A 29 -3.49 1.17 5.73
N LEU A 30 -2.25 1.56 6.08
CA LEU A 30 -1.26 0.65 6.66
C LEU A 30 -1.70 0.10 8.04
N LEU A 31 -2.27 0.94 8.90
CA LEU A 31 -2.76 0.52 10.22
C LEU A 31 -3.93 -0.44 10.10
N MET A 32 -4.90 -0.15 9.23
CA MET A 32 -6.01 -1.06 8.96
C MET A 32 -5.51 -2.38 8.36
N ASN A 33 -4.57 -2.33 7.42
CA ASN A 33 -3.91 -3.51 6.86
C ASN A 33 -3.25 -4.35 7.97
N PHE A 34 -2.56 -3.73 8.93
CA PHE A 34 -1.90 -4.46 10.00
C PHE A 34 -2.85 -4.99 11.08
N VAL A 35 -3.87 -4.21 11.46
CA VAL A 35 -4.77 -4.52 12.59
C VAL A 35 -5.91 -5.46 12.17
N PHE A 36 -6.46 -5.27 10.96
CA PHE A 36 -7.65 -6.03 10.52
C PHE A 36 -7.33 -7.30 9.72
N ILE A 37 -6.15 -7.43 9.08
CA ILE A 37 -5.82 -8.63 8.31
C ILE A 37 -5.63 -9.80 9.27
N ARG A 38 -6.53 -10.79 9.16
CA ARG A 38 -6.34 -12.09 9.79
C ARG A 38 -5.55 -12.99 8.84
N GLN A 39 -4.86 -14.01 9.35
CA GLN A 39 -4.08 -14.98 8.54
C GLN A 39 -4.88 -15.75 7.46
N ARG A 40 -6.19 -15.51 7.33
CA ARG A 40 -7.07 -16.16 6.35
C ARG A 40 -7.54 -15.23 5.24
N ASP A 41 -7.22 -13.94 5.32
CA ASP A 41 -7.60 -12.97 4.28
C ASP A 41 -6.60 -12.99 3.12
N GLU A 42 -7.06 -12.55 1.94
CA GLU A 42 -6.25 -12.48 0.73
C GLU A 42 -5.01 -11.59 0.92
N ILE A 43 -3.93 -11.94 0.21
CA ILE A 43 -2.68 -11.18 0.24
C ILE A 43 -2.91 -9.79 -0.31
N THR A 44 -2.71 -8.80 0.55
CA THR A 44 -2.97 -7.41 0.17
C THR A 44 -1.87 -6.83 -0.71
N SER A 45 -2.21 -5.78 -1.47
CA SER A 45 -1.27 -5.04 -2.30
C SER A 45 -0.08 -4.50 -1.50
N PHE A 46 -0.29 -4.18 -0.22
CA PHE A 46 0.80 -3.79 0.68
C PHE A 46 1.74 -4.96 0.96
N GLU A 47 1.25 -6.14 1.33
CA GLU A 47 2.10 -7.32 1.54
C GLU A 47 2.91 -7.68 0.28
N LYS A 48 2.32 -7.55 -0.92
CA LYS A 48 3.04 -7.73 -2.21
C LYS A 48 4.14 -6.69 -2.40
N LEU A 49 3.85 -5.42 -2.11
CA LEU A 49 4.82 -4.33 -2.20
C LEU A 49 5.95 -4.51 -1.17
N GLY A 50 5.61 -4.85 0.07
CA GLY A 50 6.55 -5.16 1.13
C GLY A 50 7.45 -6.33 0.77
N ALA A 51 6.91 -7.41 0.20
CA ALA A 51 7.72 -8.53 -0.28
C ALA A 51 8.73 -8.12 -1.36
N LYS A 52 8.37 -7.18 -2.25
CA LYS A 52 9.30 -6.62 -3.25
C LYS A 52 10.45 -5.83 -2.61
N TYR A 53 10.18 -5.12 -1.52
CA TYR A 53 11.18 -4.36 -0.75
C TYR A 53 11.76 -5.15 0.44
N ASN A 54 11.48 -6.45 0.56
CA ASN A 54 11.82 -7.30 1.72
C ASN A 54 11.34 -6.76 3.09
N LEU A 55 10.32 -5.90 3.09
CA LEU A 55 9.73 -5.30 4.27
C LEU A 55 8.50 -6.11 4.70
N ARG A 56 8.46 -6.51 5.97
CA ARG A 56 7.31 -7.21 6.54
C ARG A 56 6.24 -6.19 6.95
N VAL A 57 5.32 -5.93 6.02
CA VAL A 57 4.21 -4.95 6.21
C VAL A 57 2.87 -5.61 6.59
N GLY A 58 2.87 -6.92 6.81
CA GLY A 58 1.69 -7.67 7.22
C GLY A 58 2.04 -8.89 8.09
N PRO A 59 1.01 -9.62 8.55
CA PRO A 59 1.19 -10.76 9.43
C PRO A 59 1.89 -11.94 8.72
N HIS A 60 1.66 -12.10 7.41
CA HIS A 60 2.28 -13.16 6.62
C HIS A 60 3.79 -12.93 6.46
N ARG A 61 4.54 -14.04 6.45
CA ARG A 61 5.99 -13.95 6.19
C ARG A 61 6.23 -13.57 4.74
N VAL A 62 7.20 -12.69 4.52
CA VAL A 62 7.62 -12.23 3.19
C VAL A 62 7.95 -13.38 2.23
N SER A 63 8.45 -14.51 2.73
CA SER A 63 8.75 -15.71 1.94
C SER A 63 7.49 -16.39 1.38
N VAL A 64 6.40 -16.40 2.14
CA VAL A 64 5.11 -16.97 1.72
C VAL A 64 4.51 -16.06 0.65
N VAL A 65 4.48 -14.75 0.90
CA VAL A 65 3.97 -13.77 -0.06
C VAL A 65 4.75 -13.80 -1.37
N LYS A 66 6.08 -13.89 -1.31
CA LYS A 66 6.92 -13.98 -2.50
C LYS A 66 6.61 -15.23 -3.34
N ARG A 67 6.36 -16.38 -2.69
CA ARG A 67 5.91 -17.60 -3.39
C ARG A 67 4.58 -17.41 -4.11
N TYR A 68 3.60 -16.78 -3.48
CA TYR A 68 2.31 -16.49 -4.14
C TYR A 68 2.42 -15.49 -5.30
N VAL A 69 3.38 -14.56 -5.23
CA VAL A 69 3.65 -13.60 -6.32
C VAL A 69 4.38 -14.28 -7.49
N GLU A 70 5.35 -15.16 -7.21
CA GLU A 70 6.11 -15.89 -8.24
C GLU A 70 5.34 -17.05 -8.86
N ARG A 71 4.47 -17.71 -8.09
CA ARG A 71 3.56 -18.77 -8.55
C ARG A 71 2.12 -18.42 -8.15
N PRO A 72 1.40 -17.64 -8.97
CA PRO A 72 -0.03 -17.48 -8.76
C PRO A 72 -0.71 -18.86 -8.83
N PRO A 73 -1.68 -19.16 -7.94
CA PRO A 73 -2.28 -20.50 -7.82
C PRO A 73 -2.96 -21.03 -9.10
N LEU A 74 -3.23 -20.16 -10.08
CA LEU A 74 -3.77 -20.57 -11.39
C LEU A 74 -2.80 -21.43 -12.22
N LEU A 75 -1.48 -21.39 -11.94
CA LEU A 75 -0.49 -22.21 -12.65
C LEU A 75 -0.34 -23.63 -12.06
N GLU A 76 -0.74 -23.86 -10.79
CA GLU A 76 -0.70 -25.22 -10.23
C GLU A 76 -1.83 -26.08 -10.80
N GLU A 77 -3.00 -25.51 -11.09
CA GLU A 77 -4.12 -26.25 -11.70
C GLU A 77 -3.85 -26.66 -13.16
N GLU A 78 -3.08 -25.88 -13.91
CA GLU A 78 -2.67 -26.26 -15.28
C GLU A 78 -1.59 -27.35 -15.31
N CYS A 79 -0.66 -27.37 -14.35
CA CYS A 79 0.36 -28.43 -14.28
C CYS A 79 -0.15 -29.76 -13.73
N ILE A 80 -1.27 -29.79 -13.02
CA ILE A 80 -1.88 -31.04 -12.52
C ILE A 80 -2.76 -31.69 -13.61
N ASN A 81 -3.23 -30.91 -14.59
CA ASN A 81 -4.11 -31.37 -15.67
C ASN A 81 -3.42 -31.54 -17.04
N SER A 82 -2.09 -31.46 -17.11
CA SER A 82 -1.30 -31.71 -18.32
C SER A 82 -0.35 -32.89 -18.13
#